data_AF-A0A523AFT7-F1
#
_entry.id   AF-A0A523AFT7-F1
#
_cell.length_a   1.000
_cell.length_b   1.000
_cell.length_c   1.000
_cell.angle_alpha   90.00
_cell.angle_beta   90.00
_cell.angle_gamma   90.00
#
_symmetry.space_group_name_H-M   'P 1'
#
loop_
_entity.id
_entity.type
_entity.pdbx_description
1 polymer ?
#
loop_
_entity_poly.entity_id
_entity_poly.type
_entity_poly.pdbx_seq_one_letter_code
_entity_poly.pdbx_strand_id
1 'polypeptide(L)'
;MAVKVIMCPSCGEEIEITDLYEGVEIRCKFCECVMIYQEGKLLLLDTNEEFDIEDLESRGEEELEDEEEMEEEEEEYYYYEEEE
;
A
#
# COMPACT_ATOMS: atom_id res chain seq x y z
N MET A 1 0.78 8.25 23.16
CA MET A 1 1.32 7.47 22.04
C MET A 1 0.15 6.98 21.21
N ALA A 2 0.15 7.27 19.91
CA ALA A 2 -0.69 6.59 18.94
C ALA A 2 0.21 5.54 18.27
N VAL A 3 -0.19 4.27 18.29
CA VAL A 3 0.56 3.21 17.62
C VAL A 3 0.01 3.07 16.22
N LYS A 4 0.84 3.36 15.21
CA LYS A 4 0.53 3.16 13.79
C LYS A 4 1.13 1.82 13.34
N VAL A 5 0.46 1.10 12.45
CA VAL A 5 0.96 -0.17 11.90
C VAL A 5 0.98 -0.06 10.39
N ILE A 6 2.15 -0.25 9.80
CA ILE A 6 2.37 -0.16 8.37
C ILE A 6 2.94 -1.47 7.81
N MET A 7 2.70 -1.72 6.53
CA MET A 7 3.40 -2.74 5.76
C MET A 7 4.78 -2.23 5.37
N CYS A 8 5.82 -3.07 5.43
CA CYS A 8 7.14 -2.70 4.95
C CYS A 8 7.20 -2.76 3.41
N PRO A 9 7.43 -1.65 2.68
CA PRO A 9 7.46 -1.65 1.21
C PRO A 9 8.59 -2.53 0.63
N SER A 10 9.63 -2.82 1.40
CA SER A 10 10.75 -3.66 0.99
C SER A 10 10.50 -5.18 1.11
N CYS A 11 9.64 -5.63 2.04
CA CYS A 11 9.50 -7.06 2.34
C CYS A 11 8.09 -7.57 2.68
N GLY A 12 7.09 -6.69 2.80
CA GLY A 12 5.70 -7.06 3.08
C GLY A 12 5.38 -7.44 4.53
N GLU A 13 6.33 -7.34 5.47
CA GLU A 13 6.10 -7.62 6.89
C GLU A 13 5.56 -6.37 7.64
N GLU A 14 4.72 -6.57 8.65
CA GLU A 14 4.14 -5.47 9.47
C GLU A 14 5.18 -4.80 10.39
N ILE A 15 5.08 -3.47 10.51
CA ILE A 15 5.92 -2.63 11.37
C ILE A 15 5.03 -1.79 12.30
N GLU A 16 5.12 -2.05 13.61
CA GLU A 16 4.54 -1.20 14.65
C GLU A 16 5.42 0.04 14.91
N ILE A 17 4.84 1.23 14.79
CA ILE A 17 5.46 2.53 15.05
C ILE A 17 4.74 3.18 16.24
N THR A 18 5.40 3.33 17.38
CA THR A 18 4.79 3.88 18.62
C THR A 18 4.78 5.40 18.69
N ASP A 19 5.69 6.04 17.95
CA ASP A 19 6.00 7.47 18.02
C ASP A 19 6.34 7.97 16.60
N LEU A 20 5.31 8.15 15.77
CA LEU A 20 5.44 8.75 14.44
C LEU A 20 5.57 10.28 14.56
N TYR A 21 6.63 10.85 13.98
CA TYR A 21 6.85 12.29 13.86
C TYR A 21 7.74 12.59 12.65
N GLU A 22 7.67 13.81 12.12
CA GLU A 22 8.47 14.23 10.96
C GLU A 22 9.97 14.07 11.21
N GLY A 23 10.65 13.39 10.29
CA GLY A 23 12.06 13.04 10.39
C GLY A 23 12.37 11.77 11.20
N VAL A 24 11.37 11.00 11.68
CA VAL A 24 11.64 9.76 12.41
C VAL A 24 12.23 8.67 11.49
N GLU A 25 13.33 8.06 11.94
CA GLU A 25 13.93 6.87 11.31
C GLU A 25 13.17 5.61 11.75
N ILE A 26 12.51 4.95 10.80
CA ILE A 26 11.78 3.70 11.00
C ILE A 26 12.62 2.57 10.41
N ARG A 27 12.95 1.55 11.22
CA ARG A 27 13.74 0.40 10.76
C ARG A 27 12.93 -0.89 10.82
N CYS A 28 12.84 -1.59 9.68
CA CYS A 28 12.20 -2.89 9.63
C CYS A 28 13.00 -3.92 10.44
N LYS A 29 12.33 -4.75 11.24
CA LYS A 29 12.97 -5.80 12.05
C LYS A 29 13.29 -7.07 11.23
N PHE A 30 12.77 -7.18 10.01
CA PHE A 30 12.83 -8.39 9.18
C PHE A 30 13.83 -8.26 8.02
N CYS A 31 13.78 -7.18 7.24
CA CYS A 31 14.75 -6.89 6.18
C CYS A 31 15.86 -5.90 6.57
N GLU A 32 15.83 -5.37 7.80
CA GLU A 32 16.77 -4.36 8.35
C GLU A 32 16.81 -2.99 7.65
N CYS A 33 16.10 -2.80 6.54
CA CYS A 33 15.98 -1.54 5.80
C CYS A 33 15.49 -0.36 6.66
N VAL A 34 15.98 0.83 6.33
CA VAL A 34 15.68 2.10 7.02
C VAL A 34 14.82 2.99 6.13
N MET A 35 13.76 3.55 6.71
CA MET A 35 12.87 4.53 6.10
C MET A 35 12.88 5.81 6.95
N ILE A 36 12.63 6.98 6.34
CA ILE A 36 12.39 8.23 7.08
C ILE A 36 11.00 8.76 6.74
N TYR A 37 10.20 9.08 7.76
CA TYR A 37 8.89 9.71 7.57
C TYR A 37 9.02 11.22 7.33
N GLN A 38 8.52 11.72 6.19
CA GLN A 38 8.56 13.13 5.80
C GLN A 38 7.29 13.49 5.03
N GLU A 39 6.60 14.59 5.40
CA GLU A 39 5.44 15.14 4.67
C GLU A 39 4.33 14.12 4.30
N GLY A 40 4.09 13.11 5.15
CA GLY A 40 3.10 12.03 4.91
C GLY A 40 3.67 10.78 4.21
N LYS A 41 4.89 10.87 3.67
CA LYS A 41 5.57 9.78 2.95
C LYS A 41 6.64 9.10 3.79
N LEU A 42 7.08 7.93 3.34
CA LEU A 42 8.19 7.14 3.84
C LEU A 42 9.25 7.03 2.75
N LEU A 43 10.38 7.72 2.92
CA LEU A 43 11.53 7.62 2.03
C LEU A 43 12.39 6.41 2.42
N LEU A 44 12.47 5.41 1.54
CA LEU A 44 13.27 4.20 1.72
C LEU A 44 14.74 4.47 1.36
N LEU A 45 15.65 4.40 2.34
CA LEU A 45 17.03 4.86 2.17
C LEU A 45 17.92 3.96 1.30
N ASP A 46 17.53 2.69 1.09
CA ASP A 46 18.25 1.73 0.24
C ASP A 46 18.04 2.00 -1.26
N THR A 47 16.86 2.48 -1.66
CA THR A 47 16.46 2.64 -3.07
C THR A 47 16.18 4.09 -3.47
N ASN A 48 16.05 5.01 -2.50
CA ASN A 48 15.55 6.37 -2.67
C ASN A 48 14.10 6.47 -3.21
N GLU A 49 13.30 5.42 -3.02
CA GLU A 49 11.87 5.42 -3.34
C GLU A 49 11.03 6.03 -2.20
N GLU A 50 9.95 6.72 -2.56
CA GLU A 50 9.01 7.36 -1.64
C GLU A 50 7.66 6.64 -1.69
N PHE A 51 7.13 6.28 -0.52
CA PHE A 51 5.84 5.58 -0.38
C PHE A 51 4.91 6.37 0.53
N ASP A 52 3.68 6.65 0.12
CA ASP A 52 2.69 7.32 0.96
C ASP A 52 2.29 6.43 2.15
N ILE A 53 2.24 7.00 3.37
CA ILE A 53 2.06 6.18 4.58
C ILE A 53 0.68 5.54 4.67
N GLU A 54 -0.33 6.16 4.04
CA GLU A 54 -1.74 5.78 4.10
C GLU A 54 -2.00 4.51 3.26
N ASP A 55 -1.39 4.41 2.07
CA ASP A 55 -1.38 3.21 1.21
C ASP A 55 -0.74 1.99 1.92
N LEU A 56 0.16 2.24 2.86
CA LEU A 56 0.86 1.21 3.64
C LEU A 56 0.16 0.84 4.96
N GLU A 57 -0.97 1.44 5.36
CA GLU A 57 -1.60 1.13 6.65
C GLU A 57 -2.34 -0.22 6.63
N SER A 58 -1.86 -1.20 7.43
CA SER A 58 -2.49 -2.55 7.46
C SER A 58 -3.92 -2.56 8.05
N ARG A 59 -4.39 -1.41 8.59
CA ARG A 59 -5.70 -1.28 9.25
C ARG A 59 -6.52 -0.03 8.89
N GLY A 60 -6.26 0.55 7.72
CA GLY A 60 -7.26 1.05 6.76
C GLY A 60 -8.14 2.26 7.11
N GLU A 61 -8.43 3.03 6.06
CA GLU A 61 -9.70 3.74 5.90
C GLU A 61 -10.30 3.41 4.52
N GLU A 62 -11.63 3.36 4.42
CA GLU A 62 -12.40 2.81 3.28
C GLU A 62 -12.85 3.94 2.33
N GLU A 63 -11.90 4.72 1.81
CA GLU A 63 -12.20 5.84 0.90
C GLU A 63 -11.84 5.47 -0.55
N LEU A 64 -12.75 4.73 -1.18
CA LEU A 64 -12.69 4.28 -2.57
C LEU A 64 -13.44 5.28 -3.46
N GLU A 65 -12.84 6.44 -3.69
CA GLU A 65 -13.30 7.50 -4.60
C GLU A 65 -12.10 8.12 -5.35
N ASP A 66 -12.16 8.52 -6.62
CA ASP A 66 -12.94 8.08 -7.80
C ASP A 66 -12.28 8.72 -9.04
N GLU A 67 -12.02 7.99 -10.12
CA GLU A 67 -11.99 8.59 -11.47
C GLU A 67 -12.30 7.53 -12.56
N GLU A 68 -13.25 7.86 -13.43
CA GLU A 68 -13.81 6.97 -14.44
C GLU A 68 -12.92 6.84 -15.70
N GLU A 69 -12.72 5.61 -16.22
CA GLU A 69 -12.77 5.41 -17.67
C GLU A 69 -13.42 4.06 -18.02
N MET A 70 -14.71 4.13 -18.36
CA MET A 70 -15.51 3.02 -18.85
C MET A 70 -15.50 3.03 -20.39
N GLU A 71 -14.72 2.15 -21.02
CA GLU A 71 -14.88 1.84 -22.45
C GLU A 71 -15.83 0.64 -22.66
N GLU A 72 -16.68 0.74 -23.69
CA GLU A 72 -17.87 -0.09 -23.92
C GLU A 72 -17.85 -0.71 -25.34
N GLU A 73 -17.87 -2.04 -25.45
CA GLU A 73 -18.25 -2.85 -26.64
C GLU A 73 -18.52 -4.30 -26.12
N GLU A 74 -19.73 -4.89 -26.18
CA GLU A 74 -20.50 -5.43 -27.33
C GLU A 74 -19.70 -6.35 -28.29
N GLU A 75 -20.05 -7.63 -28.56
CA GLU A 75 -21.05 -8.55 -27.96
C GLU A 75 -20.38 -9.90 -27.53
N GLU A 76 -20.31 -11.06 -28.21
CA GLU A 76 -21.06 -11.69 -29.32
C GLU A 76 -21.53 -13.10 -28.85
N TYR A 77 -22.83 -13.37 -29.01
CA TYR A 77 -23.52 -14.64 -28.69
C TYR A 77 -22.92 -15.86 -29.43
N TYR A 78 -22.90 -17.04 -28.80
CA TYR A 78 -23.45 -18.25 -29.44
C TYR A 78 -23.72 -19.42 -28.48
N TYR A 79 -24.92 -19.98 -28.59
CA TYR A 79 -25.37 -21.19 -27.89
C TYR A 79 -25.30 -22.40 -28.84
N TYR A 80 -24.81 -23.54 -28.36
CA TYR A 80 -25.18 -24.85 -28.90
C TYR A 80 -25.06 -25.96 -27.84
N GLU A 81 -25.98 -26.92 -27.92
CA GLU A 81 -26.12 -28.08 -27.02
C GLU A 81 -25.24 -29.26 -27.46
N GLU A 82 -24.90 -30.15 -26.52
CA GLU A 82 -25.04 -31.60 -26.77
C GLU A 82 -25.28 -32.36 -25.43
N GLU A 83 -26.04 -33.46 -25.48
CA GLU A 83 -26.29 -34.39 -24.35
C GLU A 83 -25.27 -35.55 -24.36
N GLU A 84 -24.82 -36.02 -23.20
CA GLU A 84 -24.45 -37.44 -22.97
C GLU A 84 -24.67 -37.86 -21.49
#